data_AF-A0A3N0A070-F1
#
_entry.id   AF-A0A3N0A070-F1
#
_cell.length_a   1.000
_cell.length_b   1.000
_cell.length_c   1.000
_cell.angle_alpha   90.00
_cell.angle_beta   90.00
_cell.angle_gamma   90.00
#
_symmetry.space_group_name_H-M   'P 1'
#
loop_
_entity.id
_entity.type
_entity.pdbx_description
1 polymer ?
#
loop_
_entity_poly.entity_id
_entity_poly.type
_entity_poly.pdbx_seq_one_letter_code
_entity_poly.pdbx_strand_id
1 'polypeptide(L)'
;MTRIGAGDKIYTLRQEIQNLQRDLKGLGEPKDMPELITSANLLRANEHLSKSGKKKTELLDAYSRYCETLEEMLLAVFEIQNDLKDILQEQSKMIHKKRPKKRTR
;
A
#
# COMPACT_ATOMS: atom_id res chain seq x y z
N MET A 1 -7.69 17.99 -5.29
CA MET A 1 -8.64 17.57 -4.24
C MET A 1 -7.86 16.74 -3.25
N THR A 2 -7.83 17.13 -1.97
CA THR A 2 -7.07 16.44 -0.93
C THR A 2 -7.52 14.98 -0.83
N ARG A 3 -6.60 14.03 -0.98
CA ARG A 3 -6.79 12.57 -0.88
C ARG A 3 -7.10 12.11 0.57
N ILE A 4 -8.10 12.74 1.19
CA ILE A 4 -8.57 12.41 2.54
C ILE A 4 -9.13 10.99 2.49
N GLY A 5 -8.55 10.07 3.26
CA GLY A 5 -8.94 8.65 3.29
C GLY A 5 -7.89 7.66 2.77
N ALA A 6 -6.78 8.12 2.19
CA ALA A 6 -5.68 7.22 1.81
C ALA A 6 -5.06 6.49 3.03
N GLY A 7 -5.04 7.17 4.19
CA GLY A 7 -4.64 6.58 5.48
C GLY A 7 -5.54 5.43 5.95
N ASP A 8 -6.85 5.57 5.79
CA ASP A 8 -7.80 4.53 6.19
C ASP A 8 -7.74 3.34 5.22
N LYS A 9 -7.57 3.61 3.92
CA LYS A 9 -7.36 2.57 2.89
C LYS A 9 -6.11 1.75 3.17
N ILE A 10 -4.98 2.40 3.47
CA ILE A 10 -3.74 1.69 3.72
C ILE A 10 -3.77 0.89 5.02
N TYR A 11 -4.46 1.40 6.06
CA TYR A 11 -4.70 0.67 7.29
C TYR A 11 -5.55 -0.59 7.04
N THR A 12 -6.62 -0.45 6.26
CA THR A 12 -7.50 -1.57 5.88
C THR A 12 -6.74 -2.63 5.08
N LEU A 13 -5.96 -2.21 4.07
CA LEU A 13 -5.13 -3.11 3.27
C LEU A 13 -4.09 -3.84 4.14
N ARG A 14 -3.51 -3.15 5.13
CA ARG A 14 -2.60 -3.78 6.09
C ARG A 14 -3.28 -4.87 6.91
N GLN A 15 -4.50 -4.64 7.38
CA GLN A 15 -5.28 -5.66 8.09
C GLN A 15 -5.62 -6.84 7.17
N GLU A 16 -6.03 -6.57 5.94
CA GLU A 16 -6.30 -7.59 4.93
C GLU A 16 -5.07 -8.48 4.69
N ILE A 17 -3.90 -7.88 4.46
CA ILE A 17 -2.62 -8.58 4.31
C ILE A 17 -2.32 -9.46 5.53
N GLN A 18 -2.48 -8.94 6.75
CA GLN A 18 -2.23 -9.70 7.97
C GLN A 18 -3.17 -10.90 8.11
N ASN A 19 -4.44 -10.74 7.75
CA ASN A 19 -5.40 -11.84 7.79
C ASN A 19 -5.06 -12.90 6.75
N LEU A 20 -4.75 -12.50 5.51
CA LEU A 20 -4.32 -13.43 4.46
C LEU A 20 -3.05 -14.19 4.86
N GLN A 21 -2.06 -13.53 5.47
CA GLN A 21 -0.86 -14.19 6.00
C GLN A 21 -1.16 -15.21 7.09
N ARG A 22 -2.04 -14.87 8.06
CA ARG A 22 -2.46 -15.79 9.12
C ARG A 22 -3.15 -17.01 8.55
N ASP A 23 -4.05 -16.81 7.62
CA ASP A 23 -4.78 -17.89 6.98
C ASP A 23 -3.85 -18.80 6.17
N LEU A 24 -2.88 -18.23 5.46
CA LEU A 24 -1.90 -18.97 4.68
C LEU A 24 -1.00 -19.82 5.58
N LYS A 25 -0.62 -19.27 6.73
CA LYS A 25 0.10 -20.02 7.77
C LYS A 25 -0.78 -21.12 8.40
N GLY A 26 -2.08 -20.86 8.55
CA GLY A 26 -3.06 -21.82 9.07
C GLY A 26 -3.32 -23.02 8.17
N LEU A 27 -3.09 -22.92 6.86
CA LEU A 27 -3.22 -24.04 5.91
C LEU A 27 -2.21 -25.17 6.16
N GLY A 28 -1.09 -24.89 6.85
CA GLY A 28 -0.05 -25.88 7.14
C GLY A 28 0.59 -26.48 5.90
N GLU A 29 1.22 -27.64 6.05
CA GLU A 29 1.84 -28.40 4.97
C GLU A 29 1.02 -29.66 4.65
N PRO A 30 0.91 -30.04 3.37
CA PRO A 30 0.27 -31.30 2.99
C PRO A 30 1.22 -32.44 3.35
N LYS A 31 0.89 -33.19 4.40
CA LYS A 31 1.57 -34.43 4.76
C LYS A 31 0.70 -35.62 4.41
N ASP A 32 1.32 -36.65 3.85
CA ASP A 32 0.64 -37.90 3.55
C ASP A 32 0.13 -38.56 4.84
N MET A 33 -1.08 -39.10 4.75
CA MET A 33 -1.66 -39.91 5.81
C MET A 33 -1.44 -41.39 5.50
N PRO A 34 -0.79 -42.17 6.39
CA PRO A 34 -0.47 -43.56 6.13
C PRO A 34 -1.72 -44.45 5.99
N GLU A 35 -2.86 -44.02 6.54
CA GLU A 35 -4.14 -44.72 6.41
C GLU A 35 -4.79 -44.57 5.03
N LEU A 36 -4.31 -43.62 4.22
CA LEU A 36 -4.85 -43.33 2.90
C LEU A 36 -4.02 -43.99 1.80
N ILE A 37 -4.73 -44.48 0.77
CA ILE A 37 -4.08 -44.90 -0.47
C ILE A 37 -3.41 -43.72 -1.16
N THR A 38 -2.40 -44.00 -1.99
CA THR A 38 -1.61 -42.99 -2.69
C THR A 38 -2.47 -41.99 -3.46
N SER A 39 -3.50 -42.44 -4.19
CA SER A 39 -4.37 -41.54 -4.95
C SER A 39 -5.16 -40.56 -4.08
N ALA A 40 -5.58 -40.99 -2.88
CA ALA A 40 -6.28 -40.12 -1.93
C ALA A 40 -5.32 -39.08 -1.33
N ASN A 41 -4.08 -39.46 -1.00
CA ASN A 41 -3.05 -38.51 -0.57
C ASN A 41 -2.72 -37.49 -1.68
N LEU A 42 -2.58 -37.94 -2.93
CA LEU A 42 -2.36 -37.05 -4.08
C LEU A 42 -3.49 -36.04 -4.30
N LEU A 43 -4.75 -36.48 -4.19
CA LEU A 43 -5.90 -35.56 -4.31
C LEU A 43 -5.87 -34.49 -3.22
N ARG A 44 -5.56 -34.86 -1.96
CA ARG A 44 -5.43 -33.90 -0.86
C ARG A 44 -4.28 -32.92 -1.06
N ALA A 45 -3.13 -33.41 -1.53
CA ALA A 45 -1.99 -32.55 -1.83
C ALA A 45 -2.32 -31.54 -2.94
N ASN A 46 -3.01 -31.98 -4.00
CA ASN A 46 -3.45 -31.10 -5.07
C ASN A 46 -4.48 -30.07 -4.59
N GLU A 47 -5.44 -30.46 -3.74
CA GLU A 47 -6.41 -29.54 -3.17
C GLU A 47 -5.72 -28.50 -2.28
N HIS A 48 -4.77 -28.93 -1.45
CA HIS A 48 -3.94 -28.01 -0.65
C HIS A 48 -3.17 -27.04 -1.54
N LEU A 49 -2.51 -27.54 -2.60
CA LEU A 49 -1.77 -26.73 -3.54
C LEU A 49 -2.66 -25.68 -4.23
N SER A 50 -3.86 -26.08 -4.67
CA SER A 50 -4.84 -25.17 -5.28
C SER A 50 -5.29 -24.09 -4.29
N LYS A 51 -5.64 -24.47 -3.05
CA LYS A 51 -6.05 -23.53 -1.99
C LYS A 51 -4.92 -22.58 -1.60
N SER A 52 -3.71 -23.10 -1.38
CA SER A 52 -2.53 -22.31 -1.04
C SER A 52 -2.17 -21.35 -2.19
N GLY A 53 -2.21 -21.84 -3.43
CA GLY A 53 -1.98 -21.04 -4.63
C GLY A 53 -2.95 -19.86 -4.73
N LYS A 54 -4.26 -20.13 -4.62
CA LYS A 54 -5.29 -19.08 -4.63
C LYS A 54 -5.04 -18.02 -3.55
N LYS A 55 -4.72 -18.45 -2.33
CA LYS A 55 -4.50 -17.54 -1.20
C LYS A 55 -3.20 -16.73 -1.33
N LYS A 56 -2.17 -17.31 -1.94
CA LYS A 56 -0.94 -16.57 -2.31
C LYS A 56 -1.23 -15.50 -3.36
N THR A 57 -2.04 -15.82 -4.37
CA THR A 57 -2.48 -14.83 -5.37
C THR A 57 -3.26 -13.68 -4.73
N GLU A 58 -4.25 -13.98 -3.88
CA GLU A 58 -4.99 -12.95 -3.13
C GLU A 58 -4.08 -12.06 -2.27
N LEU A 59 -3.07 -12.67 -1.63
CA LEU A 59 -2.07 -11.94 -0.85
C LEU A 59 -1.21 -11.01 -1.72
N LEU A 60 -0.79 -11.48 -2.90
CA LEU A 60 -0.04 -10.64 -3.85
C LEU A 60 -0.91 -9.48 -4.35
N ASP A 61 -2.18 -9.73 -4.68
CA ASP A 61 -3.11 -8.68 -5.13
C ASP A 61 -3.34 -7.62 -4.03
N ALA A 62 -3.41 -8.03 -2.76
CA ALA A 62 -3.49 -7.11 -1.63
C ALA A 62 -2.21 -6.27 -1.47
N TYR A 63 -1.03 -6.88 -1.64
CA TYR A 63 0.24 -6.15 -1.64
C TYR A 63 0.36 -5.17 -2.80
N SER A 64 -0.07 -5.54 -4.01
CA SER A 64 -0.08 -4.64 -5.17
C SER A 64 -0.93 -3.38 -4.88
N ARG A 65 -2.17 -3.57 -4.41
CA ARG A 65 -3.06 -2.46 -4.00
C ARG A 65 -2.44 -1.59 -2.89
N TYR A 66 -1.75 -2.20 -1.94
CA TYR A 66 -1.04 -1.49 -0.87
C TYR A 66 0.09 -0.61 -1.41
N CYS A 67 0.89 -1.13 -2.34
CA CYS A 67 1.96 -0.37 -3.00
C CYS A 67 1.42 0.77 -3.85
N GLU A 68 0.38 0.55 -4.64
CA GLU A 68 -0.29 1.59 -5.43
C GLU A 68 -0.81 2.71 -4.53
N THR A 69 -1.45 2.37 -3.40
CA THR A 69 -1.94 3.35 -2.43
C THR A 69 -0.79 4.17 -1.82
N LEU A 70 0.36 3.53 -1.54
CA LEU A 70 1.55 4.24 -1.05
C LEU A 70 2.11 5.20 -2.10
N GLU A 71 2.16 4.78 -3.36
CA GLU A 71 2.62 5.63 -4.46
C GLU A 71 1.71 6.85 -4.63
N GLU A 72 0.39 6.65 -4.57
CA GLU A 72 -0.57 7.76 -4.54
C GLU A 72 -0.32 8.70 -3.35
N MET A 73 -0.11 8.17 -2.14
CA MET A 73 0.18 9.03 -0.99
C MET A 73 1.46 9.84 -1.19
N LEU A 74 2.51 9.23 -1.74
CA LEU A 74 3.79 9.88 -2.00
C LEU A 74 3.65 10.99 -3.05
N LEU A 75 2.93 10.72 -4.14
CA LEU A 75 2.64 11.73 -5.17
C LEU A 75 1.90 12.94 -4.59
N ALA A 76 0.90 12.70 -3.73
CA ALA A 76 0.16 13.80 -3.08
C ALA A 76 1.06 14.63 -2.16
N VAL A 77 2.01 14.00 -1.46
CA VAL A 77 2.99 14.73 -0.63
C VAL A 77 3.89 15.61 -1.50
N PHE A 78 4.37 15.11 -2.64
CA PHE A 78 5.17 15.90 -3.56
C PHE A 78 4.39 17.07 -4.19
N GLU A 79 3.12 16.87 -4.54
CA GLU A 79 2.24 17.96 -4.98
C GLU A 79 2.13 19.06 -3.92
N ILE A 80 1.82 18.69 -2.67
CA ILE A 80 1.75 19.64 -1.54
C ILE A 80 3.08 20.37 -1.33
N GLN A 81 4.21 19.66 -1.44
CA GLN A 81 5.53 20.25 -1.30
C GLN A 81 5.80 21.29 -2.39
N ASN A 82 5.42 21.02 -3.63
CA ASN A 82 5.57 21.95 -4.75
C ASN A 82 4.68 23.19 -4.55
N ASP A 83 3.42 22.99 -4.19
CA ASP A 83 2.49 24.09 -3.89
C ASP A 83 3.04 25.00 -2.78
N LEU A 84 3.55 24.41 -1.68
CA LEU A 84 4.16 25.16 -0.59
C LEU A 84 5.40 25.95 -1.04
N LYS A 85 6.23 25.37 -1.90
CA LYS A 85 7.42 26.04 -2.45
C LYS A 85 7.02 27.25 -3.29
N ASP A 86 5.99 27.12 -4.13
CA ASP A 86 5.49 28.20 -4.97
C ASP A 86 4.86 29.32 -4.14
N ILE A 87 4.08 28.97 -3.11
CA ILE A 87 3.54 29.93 -2.12
C ILE A 87 4.66 30.72 -1.45
N LEU A 88 5.72 30.05 -0.99
CA LEU A 88 6.87 30.70 -0.34
C LEU A 88 7.60 31.66 -1.29
N GLN A 89 7.78 31.27 -2.56
CA GLN A 89 8.39 32.14 -3.57
C GLN A 89 7.55 33.39 -3.82
N GLU A 90 6.23 33.24 -3.94
CA GLU A 90 5.34 34.37 -4.20
C GLU A 90 5.27 35.33 -2.99
N GLN A 91 5.23 34.78 -1.78
CA GLN A 91 5.33 35.58 -0.54
C GLN A 91 6.65 36.35 -0.47
N SER A 92 7.77 35.73 -0.83
CA SER A 92 9.08 36.38 -0.85
C SER A 92 9.14 37.57 -1.82
N LYS A 93 8.58 37.43 -3.03
CA LYS A 93 8.46 38.52 -4.02
C LYS A 93 7.61 39.68 -3.49
N MET A 94 6.49 39.39 -2.84
CA MET A 94 5.62 40.42 -2.26
C MET A 94 6.32 41.23 -1.17
N ILE A 95 7.12 40.60 -0.32
CA ILE A 95 7.90 41.27 0.73
C ILE A 95 8.94 42.22 0.09
N HIS A 96 9.63 41.77 -0.96
CA HIS A 96 10.60 42.61 -1.68
C HIS A 96 9.96 43.83 -2.34
N LYS A 97 8.76 43.70 -2.91
CA LYS A 97 8.01 44.82 -3.52
C LYS A 97 7.56 45.87 -2.51
N LYS A 98 7.35 45.50 -1.24
CA LYS A 98 6.87 46.43 -0.18
C LYS A 98 7.97 47.29 0.45
N ARG A 99 9.26 47.13 0.09
CA ARG A 99 10.33 48.01 0.61
C ARG A 99 10.17 49.42 0.02
N PRO A 100 9.93 50.46 0.83
CA PRO A 100 9.81 51.83 0.32
C PRO A 100 11.14 52.24 -0.31
N LYS A 101 11.11 52.75 -1.54
CA LYS A 101 12.27 53.43 -2.15
C LYS A 101 12.70 54.52 -1.18
N LYS A 102 13.90 54.39 -0.58
CA LYS A 102 14.52 55.49 0.15
C LYS A 102 14.55 56.69 -0.79
N ARG A 103 13.81 57.75 -0.46
CA ARG A 103 14.00 59.06 -1.06
C ARG A 103 15.43 59.48 -0.70
N THR A 104 16.33 59.37 -1.67
CA THR A 104 17.64 60.04 -1.61
C THR A 104 17.36 61.54 -1.53
N ARG A 105 17.88 62.16 -0.48
CA ARG A 105 17.77 63.59 -0.19
C ARG A 105 19.10 64.24 -0.51
#